data_AF-A0A5N5D146-F1
#
_entry.id   AF-A0A5N5D146-F1
#
_cell.length_a   1.000
_cell.length_b   1.000
_cell.length_c   1.000
_cell.angle_alpha   90.00
_cell.angle_beta   90.00
_cell.angle_gamma   90.00
#
_symmetry.space_group_name_H-M   'P 1'
#
loop_
_entity.id
_entity.type
_entity.pdbx_description
1 polymer ?
#
loop_
_entity_poly.entity_id
_entity_poly.type
_entity_poly.pdbx_seq_one_letter_code
_entity_poly.pdbx_strand_id
1 'polypeptide(L)'
;MPDPALYTVGLITAITTEFAATCAMLDSEEEEGPDYVSTGDTNSYTLGTMGKHNVVIAGLPHGDYGTASAAAAASNMLNSFPNIRIGLMVGIGGGAPTEKHDIRLGDIVVSARDGDSSTGSVFQYDFGKAIQNQEFKTTRLLNQPPPALLTALSNLRQFYDRKGGHTLENDVESAFAGSPGIEGTHSRPESTTDWLYKSDYVHNSSCCAGSGENNDPNLVVRAPRKHGKGKSVIHYGVIASSNQLMKDARMRDKMAKEHGVLCFEMEAAGLMNHFPCLVVRGICDYSDSHKNKRWQGYAAMMAAAYTKSLLKRIAPTRIEQERKLSEIVTGG
;
A
#
# COMPACT_ATOMS: atom_id res chain seq x y z
N MET A 1 25.90 11.23 -12.46
CA MET A 1 25.81 10.15 -11.46
C MET A 1 25.25 10.71 -10.16
N PRO A 2 24.04 10.29 -9.76
CA PRO A 2 23.49 10.67 -8.48
C PRO A 2 24.18 9.88 -7.35
N ASP A 3 24.71 10.58 -6.35
CA ASP A 3 25.36 9.99 -5.19
C ASP A 3 24.33 9.23 -4.32
N PRO A 4 24.49 7.91 -4.06
CA PRO A 4 23.58 7.14 -3.21
C PRO A 4 23.35 7.73 -1.82
N ALA A 5 24.31 8.51 -1.29
CA ALA A 5 24.18 9.19 -0.01
C ALA A 5 23.13 10.31 -0.01
N LEU A 6 22.70 10.79 -1.17
CA LEU A 6 21.68 11.84 -1.28
C LEU A 6 20.25 11.31 -1.05
N TYR A 7 20.06 9.99 -1.14
CA TYR A 7 18.75 9.36 -1.03
C TYR A 7 18.42 8.97 0.40
N THR A 8 17.28 9.46 0.89
CA THR A 8 16.87 9.29 2.29
C THR A 8 15.56 8.54 2.45
N VAL A 9 14.84 8.30 1.35
CA VAL A 9 13.52 7.66 1.33
C VAL A 9 13.55 6.46 0.38
N GLY A 10 13.21 5.28 0.89
CA GLY A 10 13.03 4.07 0.09
C GLY A 10 11.55 3.74 -0.11
N LEU A 11 11.14 3.45 -1.34
CA LEU A 11 9.80 2.99 -1.69
C LEU A 11 9.89 1.59 -2.31
N ILE A 12 9.09 0.65 -1.78
CA ILE A 12 9.00 -0.71 -2.31
C ILE A 12 7.60 -0.93 -2.86
N THR A 13 7.53 -1.49 -4.06
CA THR A 13 6.29 -1.90 -4.73
C THR A 13 6.38 -3.38 -5.13
N ALA A 14 5.27 -4.11 -5.08
CA ALA A 14 5.23 -5.55 -5.31
C ALA A 14 5.12 -5.92 -6.80
N ILE A 15 4.29 -5.20 -7.56
CA ILE A 15 4.02 -5.54 -8.96
C ILE A 15 4.27 -4.37 -9.92
N THR A 16 4.39 -4.68 -11.21
CA THR A 16 4.70 -3.70 -12.26
C THR A 16 3.69 -2.55 -12.35
N THR A 17 2.40 -2.82 -12.12
CA THR A 17 1.34 -1.80 -12.06
C THR A 17 1.57 -0.80 -10.92
N GLU A 18 2.02 -1.27 -9.75
CA GLU A 18 2.31 -0.41 -8.61
C GLU A 18 3.59 0.40 -8.82
N PHE A 19 4.61 -0.24 -9.39
CA PHE A 19 5.87 0.41 -9.73
C PHE A 19 5.65 1.56 -10.72
N ALA A 20 4.93 1.31 -11.82
CA ALA A 20 4.61 2.32 -12.83
C ALA A 20 3.82 3.50 -12.25
N ALA A 21 2.82 3.22 -11.41
CA ALA A 21 2.04 4.27 -10.73
C ALA A 21 2.90 5.10 -9.76
N THR A 22 3.86 4.47 -9.09
CA THR A 22 4.76 5.14 -8.14
C THR A 22 5.77 6.03 -8.86
N CYS A 23 6.35 5.56 -9.97
CA CYS A 23 7.25 6.38 -10.80
C CYS A 23 6.52 7.57 -11.43
N ALA A 24 5.29 7.39 -11.92
CA ALA A 24 4.49 8.47 -12.48
C ALA A 24 4.17 9.60 -11.47
N MET A 25 4.36 9.35 -10.16
CA MET A 25 4.19 10.36 -9.11
C MET A 25 5.47 11.11 -8.75
N LEU A 26 6.61 10.83 -9.37
CA LEU A 26 7.83 11.62 -9.19
C LEU A 26 7.61 13.06 -9.64
N ASP A 27 8.23 14.01 -8.93
CA ASP A 27 8.32 15.42 -9.39
C ASP A 27 9.46 15.58 -10.41
N SER A 28 10.52 14.79 -10.28
CA SER A 28 11.57 14.59 -11.27
C SER A 28 12.06 13.14 -11.24
N GLU A 29 12.32 12.55 -12.39
CA GLU A 29 12.92 11.22 -12.55
C GLU A 29 14.32 11.38 -13.14
N GLU A 30 15.29 10.62 -12.63
CA GLU A 30 16.62 10.52 -13.23
C GLU A 30 16.51 9.65 -14.50
N GLU A 31 17.08 10.12 -15.62
CA GLU A 31 16.96 9.43 -16.92
C GLU A 31 17.60 8.03 -16.92
N GLU A 32 18.64 7.84 -16.12
CA GLU A 32 19.37 6.59 -15.97
C GLU A 32 19.31 6.10 -14.53
N GLY A 33 19.34 4.77 -14.37
CA GLY A 33 19.46 4.14 -13.06
C GLY A 33 20.83 4.41 -12.39
N PRO A 34 21.06 3.90 -11.18
CA PRO A 34 22.36 4.06 -10.52
C PRO A 34 23.48 3.34 -11.30
N ASP A 35 24.62 4.01 -11.53
CA ASP A 35 25.80 3.37 -12.16
C ASP A 35 26.42 2.29 -11.25
N TYR A 36 26.12 2.34 -9.95
CA TYR A 36 26.61 1.39 -8.96
C TYR A 36 25.50 0.91 -8.03
N VAL A 37 25.41 -0.40 -7.87
CA VAL A 37 24.68 -1.09 -6.80
C VAL A 37 25.64 -2.03 -6.09
N SER A 38 25.34 -2.33 -4.82
CA SER A 38 26.15 -3.25 -4.01
C SER A 38 26.27 -4.62 -4.70
N THR A 39 27.41 -5.29 -4.51
CA THR A 39 27.59 -6.65 -5.03
C THR A 39 26.51 -7.58 -4.48
N GLY A 40 25.84 -8.31 -5.38
CA GLY A 40 24.75 -9.22 -5.04
C GLY A 40 23.36 -8.57 -4.95
N ASP A 41 23.26 -7.25 -5.13
CA ASP A 41 21.99 -6.57 -5.29
C ASP A 41 21.37 -6.95 -6.65
N THR A 42 20.18 -7.54 -6.62
CA THR A 42 19.43 -7.98 -7.79
C THR A 42 18.26 -7.06 -8.16
N ASN A 43 18.08 -5.96 -7.42
CA ASN A 43 16.99 -5.03 -7.67
C ASN A 43 17.29 -4.15 -8.89
N SER A 44 16.21 -3.66 -9.51
CA SER A 44 16.26 -2.50 -10.39
C SER A 44 15.68 -1.30 -9.66
N TYR A 45 16.28 -0.12 -9.88
CA TYR A 45 15.90 1.11 -9.18
C TYR A 45 15.52 2.21 -10.15
N THR A 46 14.44 2.91 -9.82
CA THR A 46 14.16 4.25 -10.35
C THR A 46 14.49 5.28 -9.28
N LEU A 47 15.22 6.32 -9.68
CA LEU A 47 15.65 7.40 -8.81
C LEU A 47 14.93 8.68 -9.18
N GLY A 48 14.65 9.52 -8.19
CA GLY A 48 14.03 10.80 -8.45
C GLY A 48 13.69 11.59 -7.20
N THR A 49 12.74 12.51 -7.32
CA THR A 49 12.28 13.34 -6.22
C THR A 49 10.77 13.25 -6.00
N MET A 50 10.35 13.31 -4.74
CA MET A 50 8.96 13.56 -4.34
C MET A 50 8.91 14.65 -3.28
N GLY A 51 8.38 15.82 -3.64
CA GLY A 51 8.41 17.02 -2.82
C GLY A 51 9.83 17.56 -2.66
N LYS A 52 10.38 17.44 -1.45
CA LYS A 52 11.73 17.93 -1.10
C LYS A 52 12.71 16.79 -0.83
N HIS A 53 12.34 15.57 -1.20
CA HIS A 53 13.07 14.36 -0.80
C HIS A 53 13.55 13.62 -2.04
N ASN A 54 14.79 13.19 -2.01
CA ASN A 54 15.33 12.23 -2.98
C ASN A 54 14.85 10.84 -2.59
N VAL A 55 14.24 10.16 -3.55
CA VAL A 55 13.57 8.87 -3.36
C VAL A 55 14.19 7.79 -4.24
N VAL A 56 14.25 6.57 -3.70
CA VAL A 56 14.63 5.37 -4.43
C VAL A 56 13.42 4.45 -4.48
N ILE A 57 13.02 4.03 -5.68
CA ILE A 57 11.89 3.11 -5.88
C ILE A 57 12.45 1.76 -6.35
N ALA A 58 12.06 0.68 -5.70
CA ALA A 58 12.35 -0.68 -6.15
C ALA A 58 11.06 -1.49 -6.35
N GLY A 59 11.01 -2.23 -7.46
CA GLY A 59 10.01 -3.27 -7.71
C GLY A 59 10.54 -4.63 -7.29
N LEU A 60 9.65 -5.54 -6.89
CA LEU A 60 10.03 -6.95 -6.74
C LEU A 60 10.30 -7.58 -8.11
N PRO A 61 11.12 -8.65 -8.18
CA PRO A 61 11.36 -9.37 -9.43
C PRO A 61 10.07 -9.84 -10.09
N HIS A 62 10.06 -9.93 -11.42
CA HIS A 62 8.86 -10.32 -12.16
C HIS A 62 8.37 -11.70 -11.74
N GLY A 63 7.11 -11.77 -11.29
CA GLY A 63 6.47 -13.02 -10.85
C GLY A 63 6.72 -13.36 -9.37
N ASP A 64 7.62 -12.63 -8.71
CA ASP A 64 7.85 -12.74 -7.27
C ASP A 64 6.97 -11.74 -6.52
N TYR A 65 6.43 -12.19 -5.39
CA TYR A 65 5.66 -11.37 -4.46
C TYR A 65 5.69 -12.05 -3.07
N GLY A 66 5.14 -11.37 -2.07
CA GLY A 66 5.12 -11.89 -0.72
C GLY A 66 6.27 -11.39 0.16
N THR A 67 6.23 -11.82 1.42
CA THR A 67 7.08 -11.27 2.49
C THR A 67 8.57 -11.49 2.27
N ALA A 68 8.97 -12.65 1.73
CA ALA A 68 10.38 -12.99 1.53
C ALA A 68 11.04 -12.13 0.43
N SER A 69 10.37 -11.98 -0.71
CA SER A 69 10.85 -11.14 -1.81
C SER A 69 10.90 -9.68 -1.41
N ALA A 70 9.91 -9.19 -0.67
CA ALA A 70 9.93 -7.84 -0.11
C ALA A 70 11.12 -7.61 0.83
N ALA A 71 11.39 -8.55 1.74
CA ALA A 71 12.53 -8.47 2.66
C ALA A 71 13.88 -8.49 1.93
N ALA A 72 14.02 -9.33 0.88
CA ALA A 72 15.22 -9.38 0.04
C ALA A 72 15.43 -8.05 -0.70
N ALA A 73 14.38 -7.51 -1.33
CA ALA A 73 14.44 -6.23 -2.02
C ALA A 73 14.81 -5.08 -1.07
N ALA A 74 14.23 -5.04 0.13
CA ALA A 74 14.58 -4.05 1.14
C ALA A 74 16.04 -4.15 1.58
N SER A 75 16.53 -5.37 1.85
CA SER A 75 17.90 -5.60 2.30
C SER A 75 18.91 -5.15 1.25
N ASN A 76 18.66 -5.50 -0.01
CA ASN A 76 19.44 -5.05 -1.16
C ASN A 76 19.45 -3.52 -1.30
N MET A 77 18.26 -2.89 -1.20
CA MET A 77 18.13 -1.43 -1.24
C MET A 77 18.94 -0.74 -0.14
N LEU A 78 18.91 -1.25 1.09
CA LEU A 78 19.69 -0.66 2.19
C LEU A 78 21.21 -0.83 2.03
N ASN A 79 21.66 -1.87 1.32
CA ASN A 79 23.08 -2.05 1.00
C ASN A 79 23.55 -1.07 -0.08
N SER A 80 22.74 -0.83 -1.11
CA SER A 80 23.07 0.08 -2.20
C SER A 80 22.84 1.56 -1.85
N PHE A 81 21.88 1.85 -0.97
CA PHE A 81 21.50 3.20 -0.55
C PHE A 81 21.56 3.35 0.98
N PRO A 82 22.77 3.45 1.56
CA PRO A 82 22.96 3.36 3.01
C PRO A 82 22.39 4.55 3.79
N ASN A 83 22.03 5.68 3.14
CA ASN A 83 21.46 6.85 3.81
C ASN A 83 19.92 6.85 3.87
N ILE A 84 19.25 5.78 3.42
CA ILE A 84 17.80 5.63 3.61
C ILE A 84 17.48 5.61 5.11
N ARG A 85 16.50 6.45 5.50
CA ARG A 85 16.09 6.67 6.90
C ARG A 85 14.61 6.41 7.13
N ILE A 86 13.79 6.51 6.08
CA ILE A 86 12.38 6.12 6.12
C ILE A 86 12.04 5.24 4.93
N GLY A 87 11.13 4.29 5.18
CA GLY A 87 10.63 3.36 4.19
C GLY A 87 9.13 3.50 3.97
N LEU A 88 8.66 3.25 2.74
CA LEU A 88 7.24 3.10 2.43
C LEU A 88 7.01 1.84 1.60
N MET A 89 5.94 1.10 1.92
CA MET A 89 5.40 0.05 1.06
C MET A 89 4.17 0.60 0.36
N VAL A 90 4.24 0.76 -0.96
CA VAL A 90 3.19 1.40 -1.76
C VAL A 90 2.66 0.40 -2.75
N GLY A 91 1.35 0.25 -2.80
CA GLY A 91 0.75 -0.65 -3.77
C GLY A 91 -0.75 -0.77 -3.66
N ILE A 92 -1.28 -1.89 -4.14
CA ILE A 92 -2.68 -2.27 -4.06
C ILE A 92 -2.91 -3.28 -2.95
N GLY A 93 -4.15 -3.37 -2.51
CA GLY A 93 -4.61 -4.37 -1.57
C GLY A 93 -6.10 -4.65 -1.73
N GLY A 94 -6.56 -5.71 -1.07
CA GLY A 94 -7.97 -6.02 -0.99
C GLY A 94 -8.61 -5.31 0.22
N GLY A 95 -9.78 -4.72 0.06
CA GLY A 95 -10.50 -4.03 1.13
C GLY A 95 -11.32 -4.97 2.00
N ALA A 96 -11.62 -4.53 3.23
CA ALA A 96 -12.49 -5.21 4.17
C ALA A 96 -13.62 -4.28 4.63
N PRO A 97 -14.68 -4.12 3.82
CA PRO A 97 -15.77 -3.21 4.15
C PRO A 97 -16.52 -3.67 5.41
N THR A 98 -16.90 -2.72 6.24
CA THR A 98 -17.75 -2.94 7.43
C THR A 98 -18.79 -1.82 7.53
N GLU A 99 -19.76 -1.94 8.42
CA GLU A 99 -20.72 -0.85 8.67
C GLU A 99 -20.02 0.45 9.14
N LYS A 100 -18.93 0.33 9.89
CA LYS A 100 -18.13 1.46 10.37
C LYS A 100 -17.24 2.05 9.26
N HIS A 101 -16.71 1.18 8.39
CA HIS A 101 -15.79 1.54 7.32
C HIS A 101 -16.34 1.08 5.97
N ASP A 102 -17.09 1.97 5.30
CA ASP A 102 -17.57 1.76 3.93
C ASP A 102 -16.40 1.89 2.94
N ILE A 103 -15.52 0.89 2.90
CA ILE A 103 -14.37 0.80 1.99
C ILE A 103 -14.86 0.48 0.58
N ARG A 104 -14.37 1.22 -0.41
CA ARG A 104 -14.72 1.07 -1.83
C ARG A 104 -13.51 0.92 -2.73
N LEU A 105 -13.71 0.41 -3.93
CA LEU A 105 -12.62 0.33 -4.92
C LEU A 105 -12.13 1.75 -5.28
N GLY A 106 -10.81 1.90 -5.36
CA GLY A 106 -10.12 3.18 -5.53
C GLY A 106 -9.92 3.98 -4.24
N ASP A 107 -10.46 3.56 -3.10
CA ASP A 107 -10.10 4.13 -1.80
C ASP A 107 -8.64 3.82 -1.43
N ILE A 108 -8.12 4.53 -0.44
CA ILE A 108 -6.79 4.32 0.12
C ILE A 108 -6.94 3.83 1.55
N VAL A 109 -6.20 2.78 1.93
CA VAL A 109 -6.00 2.37 3.32
C VAL A 109 -4.55 2.60 3.70
N VAL A 110 -4.34 3.34 4.78
CA VAL A 110 -3.02 3.69 5.31
C VAL A 110 -2.83 2.97 6.64
N SER A 111 -1.73 2.24 6.80
CA SER A 111 -1.45 1.53 8.04
C SER A 111 -1.34 2.50 9.20
N ALA A 112 -2.25 2.38 10.16
CA ALA A 112 -2.25 3.20 11.36
C ALA A 112 -2.76 2.38 12.54
N ARG A 113 -2.32 2.73 13.74
CA ARG A 113 -2.97 2.24 14.95
C ARG A 113 -4.28 3.01 15.11
N ASP A 114 -5.41 2.33 15.03
CA ASP A 114 -6.72 2.89 15.38
C ASP A 114 -7.32 2.10 16.56
N GLY A 115 -7.74 2.82 17.60
CA GLY A 115 -8.32 2.26 18.84
C GLY A 115 -7.36 1.45 19.73
N ASP A 116 -7.95 0.65 20.63
CA ASP A 116 -7.25 -0.20 21.61
C ASP A 116 -6.67 -1.49 21.01
N SER A 117 -6.48 -1.55 19.69
CA SER A 117 -6.01 -2.76 19.02
C SER A 117 -4.58 -3.13 19.48
N SER A 118 -4.44 -4.36 19.97
CA SER A 118 -3.16 -4.93 20.40
C SER A 118 -2.27 -5.36 19.23
N THR A 119 -2.77 -5.35 17.98
CA THR A 119 -2.10 -5.96 16.82
C THR A 119 -1.16 -5.03 16.04
N GLY A 120 -1.04 -3.75 16.42
CA GLY A 120 -0.19 -2.78 15.69
C GLY A 120 -0.84 -2.25 14.41
N SER A 121 -0.11 -1.43 13.63
CA SER A 121 -0.59 -0.91 12.34
C SER A 121 -0.57 -1.96 11.21
N VAL A 122 0.28 -2.98 11.32
CA VAL A 122 0.37 -4.12 10.40
C VAL A 122 0.25 -5.40 11.22
N PHE A 123 -0.67 -6.28 10.80
CA PHE A 123 -0.98 -7.52 11.49
C PHE A 123 -0.61 -8.73 10.62
N GLN A 124 0.41 -9.49 11.02
CA GLN A 124 0.77 -10.73 10.33
C GLN A 124 -0.11 -11.90 10.81
N TYR A 125 -1.15 -12.24 10.06
CA TYR A 125 -2.19 -13.16 10.51
C TYR A 125 -1.86 -14.65 10.27
N ASP A 126 -0.81 -14.94 9.50
CA ASP A 126 -0.33 -16.30 9.22
C ASP A 126 0.88 -16.73 10.08
N PHE A 127 1.32 -15.88 11.03
CA PHE A 127 2.47 -16.16 11.88
C PHE A 127 2.06 -16.46 13.32
N GLY A 128 2.30 -17.70 13.75
CA GLY A 128 1.73 -18.19 15.00
C GLY A 128 1.82 -19.70 15.16
N LYS A 129 0.96 -20.21 16.04
CA LYS A 129 0.91 -21.63 16.42
C LYS A 129 -0.40 -22.26 15.95
N ALA A 130 -0.30 -23.34 15.18
CA ALA A 130 -1.39 -24.29 15.00
C ALA A 130 -1.38 -25.27 16.18
N ILE A 131 -2.50 -25.35 16.90
CA ILE A 131 -2.65 -26.26 18.05
C ILE A 131 -3.81 -27.19 17.73
N GLN A 132 -3.65 -28.48 17.99
CA GLN A 132 -4.68 -29.49 17.72
C GLN A 132 -6.03 -29.07 18.33
N ASN A 133 -7.08 -29.08 17.50
CA ASN A 133 -8.46 -28.72 17.87
C ASN A 133 -8.63 -27.28 18.41
N GLN A 134 -7.75 -26.34 18.05
CA GLN A 134 -7.88 -24.93 18.41
C GLN A 134 -7.71 -24.03 17.19
N GLU A 135 -8.24 -22.81 17.27
CA GLU A 135 -7.96 -21.78 16.28
C GLU A 135 -6.47 -21.42 16.26
N PHE A 136 -6.01 -20.97 15.10
CA PHE A 136 -4.63 -20.51 14.93
C PHE A 136 -4.35 -19.33 15.87
N LYS A 137 -3.28 -19.44 16.66
CA LYS A 137 -2.90 -18.39 17.60
C LYS A 137 -1.77 -17.57 17.02
N THR A 138 -2.03 -16.33 16.64
CA THR A 138 -0.99 -15.38 16.25
C THR A 138 -0.09 -15.07 17.44
N THR A 139 1.22 -14.95 17.21
CA THR A 139 2.20 -14.80 18.31
C THR A 139 3.17 -13.64 18.14
N ARG A 140 3.12 -12.92 17.02
CA ARG A 140 4.09 -11.87 16.69
C ARG A 140 3.42 -10.51 16.66
N LEU A 141 4.10 -9.52 17.25
CA LEU A 141 3.85 -8.10 17.04
C LEU A 141 4.97 -7.54 16.16
N LEU A 142 4.59 -6.75 15.15
CA LEU A 142 5.55 -6.12 14.24
C LEU A 142 5.93 -4.72 14.73
N ASN A 143 7.14 -4.28 14.36
CA ASN A 143 7.60 -2.92 14.58
C ASN A 143 6.65 -1.88 13.96
N GLN A 144 6.76 -0.63 14.41
CA GLN A 144 5.93 0.48 13.96
C GLN A 144 6.68 1.36 12.95
N PRO A 145 5.96 2.11 12.08
CA PRO A 145 6.58 3.12 11.23
C PRO A 145 7.38 4.15 12.04
N PRO A 146 8.45 4.74 11.49
CA PRO A 146 9.24 5.79 12.16
C PRO A 146 8.39 6.99 12.62
N PRO A 147 8.77 7.66 13.73
CA PRO A 147 8.06 8.82 14.26
C PRO A 147 7.82 9.95 13.24
N ALA A 148 8.76 10.19 12.31
CA ALA A 148 8.60 11.17 11.23
C ALA A 148 7.39 10.86 10.35
N LEU A 149 7.18 9.59 9.97
CA LEU A 149 6.02 9.15 9.18
C LEU A 149 4.72 9.27 9.97
N LEU A 150 4.72 8.83 11.23
CA LEU A 150 3.52 8.90 12.09
C LEU A 150 3.08 10.35 12.35
N THR A 151 4.05 11.25 12.55
CA THR A 151 3.78 12.68 12.75
C THR A 151 3.24 13.31 11.46
N ALA A 152 3.80 12.94 10.31
CA ALA A 152 3.32 13.42 9.01
C ALA A 152 1.91 12.92 8.69
N LEU A 153 1.59 11.69 9.06
CA LEU A 153 0.25 11.13 8.92
C LEU A 153 -0.79 11.95 9.70
N SER A 154 -0.51 12.25 10.98
CA SER A 154 -1.39 13.12 11.78
C SER A 154 -1.53 14.52 11.17
N ASN A 155 -0.42 15.08 10.69
CA ASN A 155 -0.43 16.41 10.07
C ASN A 155 -1.20 16.44 8.74
N LEU A 156 -1.05 15.43 7.89
CA LEU A 156 -1.74 15.33 6.60
C LEU A 156 -3.24 15.15 6.80
N ARG A 157 -3.65 14.30 7.75
CA ARG A 157 -5.06 14.10 8.11
C ARG A 157 -5.71 15.43 8.51
N GLN A 158 -5.11 16.15 9.46
CA GLN A 158 -5.60 17.47 9.88
C GLN A 158 -5.62 18.50 8.74
N PHE A 159 -4.65 18.43 7.83
CA PHE A 159 -4.59 19.31 6.67
C PHE A 159 -5.78 19.07 5.72
N TYR A 160 -6.09 17.80 5.40
CA TYR A 160 -7.25 17.46 4.58
C TYR A 160 -8.57 17.80 5.27
N ASP A 161 -8.71 17.53 6.56
CA ASP A 161 -9.91 17.88 7.33
C ASP A 161 -10.19 19.39 7.25
N ARG A 162 -9.16 20.22 7.46
CA ARG A 162 -9.25 21.68 7.35
C ARG A 162 -9.56 22.18 5.94
N LYS A 163 -9.10 21.47 4.92
CA LYS A 163 -9.33 21.81 3.50
C LYS A 163 -10.66 21.28 2.97
N GLY A 164 -11.38 20.48 3.75
CA GLY A 164 -12.63 19.84 3.33
C GLY A 164 -12.42 18.66 2.38
N GLY A 165 -11.23 18.07 2.36
CA GLY A 165 -10.88 16.92 1.53
C GLY A 165 -9.48 16.98 0.93
N HIS A 166 -9.13 15.95 0.17
CA HIS A 166 -7.89 15.86 -0.59
C HIS A 166 -8.06 16.24 -2.07
N THR A 167 -6.92 16.35 -2.75
CA THR A 167 -6.81 16.64 -4.19
C THR A 167 -6.11 15.52 -4.95
N LEU A 168 -6.03 14.31 -4.38
CA LEU A 168 -5.31 13.18 -4.96
C LEU A 168 -5.72 12.87 -6.40
N GLU A 169 -7.01 12.99 -6.73
CA GLU A 169 -7.48 12.78 -8.11
C GLU A 169 -6.84 13.77 -9.09
N ASN A 170 -6.62 15.02 -8.69
CA ASN A 170 -5.93 16.02 -9.51
C ASN A 170 -4.44 15.67 -9.69
N ASP A 171 -3.81 15.10 -8.65
CA ASP A 171 -2.43 14.62 -8.74
C ASP A 171 -2.33 13.45 -9.73
N VAL A 172 -3.33 12.54 -9.73
CA VAL A 172 -3.44 11.44 -10.69
C VAL A 172 -3.63 11.94 -12.13
N GLU A 173 -4.54 12.89 -12.35
CA GLU A 173 -4.74 13.51 -13.66
C GLU A 173 -3.46 14.20 -14.16
N SER A 174 -2.75 14.90 -13.28
CA SER A 174 -1.49 15.57 -13.61
C SER A 174 -0.38 14.58 -13.98
N ALA A 175 -0.33 13.43 -13.31
CA ALA A 175 0.64 12.38 -13.61
C ALA A 175 0.46 11.79 -15.01
N PHE A 176 -0.77 11.67 -15.52
CA PHE A 176 -1.00 11.21 -16.89
C PHE A 176 -0.47 12.16 -17.96
N ALA A 177 -0.46 13.48 -17.68
CA ALA A 177 0.16 14.43 -18.59
C ALA A 177 1.68 14.22 -18.74
N GLY A 178 2.36 13.81 -17.66
CA GLY A 178 3.80 13.49 -17.66
C GLY A 178 4.12 12.05 -18.09
N SER A 179 3.15 11.14 -18.02
CA SER A 179 3.31 9.72 -18.34
C SER A 179 2.12 9.18 -19.15
N PRO A 180 1.90 9.67 -20.38
CA PRO A 180 0.70 9.33 -21.17
C PRO A 180 0.59 7.82 -21.47
N GLY A 181 1.72 7.10 -21.48
CA GLY A 181 1.75 5.66 -21.75
C GLY A 181 1.00 4.79 -20.74
N ILE A 182 0.77 5.27 -19.51
CA ILE A 182 0.09 4.48 -18.46
C ILE A 182 -1.40 4.84 -18.30
N GLU A 183 -1.87 5.95 -18.91
CA GLU A 183 -3.23 6.47 -18.73
C GLU A 183 -4.30 5.42 -19.06
N GLY A 184 -4.15 4.69 -20.17
CA GLY A 184 -5.13 3.69 -20.60
C GLY A 184 -5.33 2.52 -19.62
N THR A 185 -4.34 2.22 -18.78
CA THR A 185 -4.40 1.11 -17.80
C THR A 185 -4.57 1.57 -16.35
N HIS A 186 -4.35 2.87 -16.09
CA HIS A 186 -4.37 3.45 -14.73
C HIS A 186 -5.47 4.49 -14.53
N SER A 187 -6.22 4.83 -15.57
CA SER A 187 -7.40 5.67 -15.48
C SER A 187 -8.45 5.10 -14.55
N ARG A 188 -9.23 5.97 -13.94
CA ARG A 188 -10.33 5.59 -13.06
C ARG A 188 -11.39 4.78 -13.82
N PRO A 189 -11.73 3.56 -13.37
CA PRO A 189 -12.86 2.82 -13.93
C PRO A 189 -14.20 3.49 -13.65
N GLU A 190 -15.24 3.11 -14.39
CA GLU A 190 -16.59 3.56 -14.12
C GLU A 190 -17.03 3.13 -12.72
N SER A 191 -17.67 4.04 -11.99
CA SER A 191 -18.16 3.77 -10.62
C SER A 191 -19.16 2.61 -10.53
N THR A 192 -19.83 2.27 -11.62
CA THR A 192 -20.73 1.11 -11.76
C THR A 192 -20.00 -0.24 -11.67
N THR A 193 -18.68 -0.24 -11.74
CA THR A 193 -17.84 -1.45 -11.70
C THR A 193 -17.25 -1.73 -10.32
N ASP A 194 -17.73 -0.99 -9.31
CA ASP A 194 -17.43 -1.20 -7.89
C ASP A 194 -18.41 -2.22 -7.28
N TRP A 195 -18.09 -3.50 -7.47
CA TRP A 195 -18.92 -4.63 -7.07
C TRP A 195 -18.47 -5.26 -5.75
N LEU A 196 -19.29 -5.10 -4.70
CA LEU A 196 -19.15 -5.85 -3.46
C LEU A 196 -20.20 -6.97 -3.44
N TYR A 197 -19.76 -8.20 -3.27
CA TYR A 197 -20.65 -9.37 -3.17
C TYR A 197 -20.89 -9.77 -1.72
N LYS A 198 -22.00 -10.47 -1.47
CA LYS A 198 -22.31 -11.07 -0.17
C LYS A 198 -21.21 -12.07 0.21
N SER A 199 -20.84 -12.10 1.48
CA SER A 199 -19.68 -12.87 1.96
C SER A 199 -19.84 -14.39 1.95
N ASP A 200 -21.07 -14.89 1.79
CA ASP A 200 -21.37 -16.31 1.60
C ASP A 200 -21.41 -16.75 0.14
N TYR A 201 -21.29 -15.81 -0.80
CA TYR A 201 -21.25 -16.09 -2.22
C TYR A 201 -19.83 -16.39 -2.70
N VAL A 202 -19.66 -17.56 -3.31
CA VAL A 202 -18.38 -18.00 -3.87
C VAL A 202 -18.52 -18.10 -5.38
N HIS A 203 -17.71 -17.34 -6.11
CA HIS A 203 -17.70 -17.41 -7.57
C HIS A 203 -16.98 -18.67 -8.07
N ASN A 204 -17.53 -19.31 -9.10
CA ASN A 204 -16.79 -20.31 -9.86
C ASN A 204 -15.65 -19.62 -10.63
N SER A 205 -14.51 -20.31 -10.73
CA SER A 205 -13.28 -19.81 -11.38
C SER A 205 -13.47 -19.35 -12.84
N SER A 206 -14.54 -19.79 -13.51
CA SER A 206 -14.88 -19.39 -14.88
C SER A 206 -15.56 -18.02 -15.01
N CYS A 207 -16.06 -17.42 -13.92
CA CYS A 207 -16.81 -16.15 -13.96
C CYS A 207 -15.92 -14.90 -13.81
N CYS A 208 -14.61 -15.08 -13.69
CA CYS A 208 -13.68 -14.02 -13.27
C CYS A 208 -13.09 -13.24 -14.47
N ALA A 209 -13.95 -12.63 -15.28
CA ALA A 209 -13.55 -11.60 -16.24
C ALA A 209 -14.74 -10.71 -16.62
N GLY A 210 -15.12 -9.78 -15.75
CA GLY A 210 -15.91 -8.61 -16.14
C GLY A 210 -17.42 -8.78 -16.25
N SER A 211 -18.01 -9.88 -15.80
CA SER A 211 -19.46 -10.10 -15.81
C SER A 211 -20.10 -9.77 -14.46
N GLY A 212 -19.92 -8.55 -13.95
CA GLY A 212 -20.79 -8.01 -12.92
C GLY A 212 -21.99 -7.39 -13.63
N GLU A 213 -23.02 -8.19 -13.89
CA GLU A 213 -24.29 -7.61 -14.32
C GLU A 213 -24.86 -6.81 -13.15
N ASN A 214 -25.27 -5.56 -13.39
CA ASN A 214 -25.84 -4.66 -12.36
C ASN A 214 -27.10 -5.22 -11.65
N ASN A 215 -27.54 -6.44 -12.00
CA ASN A 215 -28.70 -7.13 -11.48
C ASN A 215 -28.37 -8.48 -10.80
N ASP A 216 -27.10 -8.78 -10.52
CA ASP A 216 -26.77 -10.00 -9.76
C ASP A 216 -27.34 -9.91 -8.33
N PRO A 217 -28.22 -10.85 -7.90
CA PRO A 217 -28.85 -10.81 -6.59
C PRO A 217 -27.88 -11.01 -5.41
N ASN A 218 -26.62 -11.38 -5.69
CA ASN A 218 -25.56 -11.51 -4.71
C ASN A 218 -24.76 -10.22 -4.51
N LEU A 219 -25.01 -9.17 -5.29
CA LEU A 219 -24.42 -7.86 -5.06
C LEU A 219 -25.00 -7.21 -3.80
N VAL A 220 -24.12 -6.61 -3.01
CA VAL A 220 -24.49 -5.81 -1.84
C VAL A 220 -24.89 -4.42 -2.32
N VAL A 221 -26.16 -4.08 -2.16
CA VAL A 221 -26.67 -2.74 -2.46
C VAL A 221 -26.13 -1.75 -1.42
N ARG A 222 -25.33 -0.78 -1.87
CA ARG A 222 -24.74 0.26 -1.02
C ARG A 222 -25.32 1.62 -1.38
N ALA A 223 -25.72 2.39 -0.37
CA ALA A 223 -26.18 3.76 -0.57
C ALA A 223 -25.06 4.64 -1.15
N PRO A 224 -25.37 5.67 -1.95
CA PRO A 224 -24.39 6.67 -2.33
C PRO A 224 -23.75 7.31 -1.10
N ARG A 225 -22.43 7.56 -1.14
CA ARG A 225 -21.76 8.27 -0.05
C ARG A 225 -22.34 9.66 0.12
N LYS A 226 -22.64 10.04 1.37
CA LYS A 226 -23.10 11.39 1.72
C LYS A 226 -22.00 12.44 1.50
N HIS A 227 -20.75 12.08 1.74
CA HIS A 227 -19.57 12.93 1.61
C HIS A 227 -18.65 12.41 0.50
N GLY A 228 -18.03 13.32 -0.28
CA GLY A 228 -17.09 12.94 -1.35
C GLY A 228 -17.77 12.30 -2.57
N LYS A 229 -18.83 12.94 -3.10
CA LYS A 229 -19.51 12.47 -4.32
C LYS A 229 -18.50 12.20 -5.43
N GLY A 230 -18.33 10.92 -5.77
CA GLY A 230 -17.40 10.50 -6.80
C GLY A 230 -15.92 10.69 -6.45
N LYS A 231 -15.52 10.77 -5.18
CA LYS A 231 -14.10 10.82 -4.77
C LYS A 231 -13.72 9.59 -3.96
N SER A 232 -12.45 9.23 -4.04
CA SER A 232 -11.87 8.20 -3.18
C SER A 232 -11.86 8.68 -1.72
N VAL A 233 -11.85 7.74 -0.78
CA VAL A 233 -11.75 8.04 0.66
C VAL A 233 -10.47 7.42 1.21
N ILE A 234 -9.85 8.12 2.17
CA ILE A 234 -8.67 7.64 2.88
C ILE A 234 -9.12 7.08 4.23
N HIS A 235 -8.82 5.80 4.45
CA HIS A 235 -9.06 5.09 5.70
C HIS A 235 -7.73 4.87 6.42
N TYR A 236 -7.76 4.94 7.75
CA TYR A 236 -6.59 4.75 8.60
C TYR A 236 -6.88 3.60 9.56
N GLY A 237 -6.05 2.56 9.54
CA GLY A 237 -6.27 1.41 10.42
C GLY A 237 -5.34 0.24 10.13
N VAL A 238 -5.71 -0.93 10.64
CA VAL A 238 -4.89 -2.14 10.58
C VAL A 238 -4.89 -2.71 9.17
N ILE A 239 -3.69 -2.98 8.64
CA ILE A 239 -3.49 -3.73 7.40
C ILE A 239 -3.01 -5.14 7.75
N ALA A 240 -3.73 -6.15 7.29
CA ALA A 240 -3.38 -7.55 7.48
C ALA A 240 -2.43 -8.03 6.37
N SER A 241 -1.33 -8.67 6.77
CA SER A 241 -0.25 -9.10 5.90
C SER A 241 0.00 -10.60 6.03
N SER A 242 0.32 -11.30 4.94
CA SER A 242 0.64 -12.73 4.96
C SER A 242 1.29 -13.22 3.67
N ASN A 243 1.78 -14.46 3.65
CA ASN A 243 2.16 -15.13 2.41
C ASN A 243 0.97 -15.76 1.65
N GLN A 244 -0.26 -15.55 2.11
CA GLN A 244 -1.47 -16.12 1.50
C GLN A 244 -2.37 -15.03 0.92
N LEU A 245 -2.81 -15.22 -0.32
CA LEU A 245 -3.76 -14.31 -0.94
C LEU A 245 -5.15 -14.52 -0.34
N MET A 246 -5.70 -13.51 0.33
CA MET A 246 -7.05 -13.56 0.88
C MET A 246 -8.09 -13.62 -0.25
N LYS A 247 -8.87 -14.71 -0.24
CA LYS A 247 -10.01 -14.99 -1.14
C LYS A 247 -11.24 -15.51 -0.40
N ASP A 248 -11.23 -15.46 0.92
CA ASP A 248 -12.32 -15.93 1.78
C ASP A 248 -13.00 -14.73 2.45
N ALA A 249 -14.18 -14.37 1.93
CA ALA A 249 -14.95 -13.25 2.43
C ALA A 249 -15.42 -13.44 3.89
N ARG A 250 -15.65 -14.68 4.33
CA ARG A 250 -16.05 -14.95 5.72
C ARG A 250 -14.86 -14.75 6.66
N MET A 251 -13.69 -15.23 6.26
CA MET A 251 -12.45 -15.00 7.01
C MET A 251 -12.08 -13.52 7.03
N ARG A 252 -12.21 -12.81 5.90
CA ARG A 252 -12.06 -11.35 5.80
C ARG A 252 -12.94 -10.64 6.82
N ASP A 253 -14.24 -10.96 6.84
CA ASP A 253 -15.20 -10.31 7.74
C ASP A 253 -14.91 -10.64 9.22
N LYS A 254 -14.52 -11.89 9.52
CA LYS A 254 -14.08 -12.29 10.87
C LYS A 254 -12.88 -11.45 11.32
N MET A 255 -11.86 -11.34 10.48
CA MET A 255 -10.65 -10.55 10.75
C MET A 255 -10.93 -9.05 10.89
N ALA A 256 -11.82 -8.49 10.06
CA ALA A 256 -12.26 -7.10 10.17
C ALA A 256 -12.96 -6.85 11.51
N LYS A 257 -13.82 -7.77 11.95
CA LYS A 257 -14.55 -7.68 13.20
C LYS A 257 -13.67 -7.86 14.44
N GLU A 258 -12.80 -8.87 14.44
CA GLU A 258 -12.01 -9.26 15.62
C GLU A 258 -10.74 -8.43 15.80
N HIS A 259 -10.14 -7.97 14.69
CA HIS A 259 -8.83 -7.30 14.71
C HIS A 259 -8.86 -5.89 14.10
N GLY A 260 -10.02 -5.41 13.66
CA GLY A 260 -10.16 -4.09 13.04
C GLY A 260 -9.42 -3.96 11.70
N VAL A 261 -9.22 -5.08 11.00
CA VAL A 261 -8.54 -5.12 9.70
C VAL A 261 -9.37 -4.38 8.65
N LEU A 262 -8.73 -3.46 7.93
CA LEU A 262 -9.34 -2.68 6.85
C LEU A 262 -8.88 -3.12 5.47
N CYS A 263 -7.69 -3.73 5.37
CA CYS A 263 -7.08 -4.11 4.11
C CYS A 263 -6.21 -5.36 4.27
N PHE A 264 -6.13 -6.18 3.21
CA PHE A 264 -5.26 -7.35 3.10
C PHE A 264 -4.24 -7.15 1.96
N GLU A 265 -2.98 -7.47 2.24
CA GLU A 265 -1.85 -7.47 1.30
C GLU A 265 -0.83 -8.56 1.68
N MET A 266 0.27 -8.69 0.95
CA MET A 266 1.15 -9.87 1.06
C MET A 266 2.62 -9.58 1.40
N GLU A 267 3.05 -8.31 1.53
CA GLU A 267 4.47 -7.97 1.59
C GLU A 267 4.90 -7.41 2.95
N ALA A 268 4.10 -6.52 3.54
CA ALA A 268 4.56 -5.64 4.61
C ALA A 268 5.09 -6.36 5.85
N ALA A 269 4.55 -7.53 6.21
CA ALA A 269 5.04 -8.30 7.35
C ALA A 269 6.51 -8.73 7.22
N GLY A 270 7.01 -8.91 6.00
CA GLY A 270 8.43 -9.17 5.75
C GLY A 270 9.33 -7.96 5.95
N LEU A 271 8.76 -6.76 5.85
CA LEU A 271 9.49 -5.49 5.93
C LEU A 271 9.60 -4.97 7.36
N MET A 272 8.48 -4.91 8.10
CA MET A 272 8.33 -4.05 9.28
C MET A 272 9.49 -4.13 10.29
N ASN A 273 10.08 -5.30 10.53
CA ASN A 273 11.12 -5.47 11.55
C ASN A 273 12.51 -4.97 11.13
N HIS A 274 12.84 -5.01 9.84
CA HIS A 274 14.17 -4.66 9.31
C HIS A 274 14.14 -3.43 8.39
N PHE A 275 12.96 -3.12 7.87
CA PHE A 275 12.63 -1.93 7.10
C PHE A 275 11.31 -1.36 7.65
N PRO A 276 11.31 -0.74 8.84
CA PRO A 276 10.10 -0.15 9.41
C PRO A 276 9.52 0.89 8.46
N CYS A 277 8.36 0.58 7.87
CA CYS A 277 7.76 1.38 6.82
C CYS A 277 6.32 1.75 7.14
N LEU A 278 5.83 2.84 6.54
CA LEU A 278 4.40 3.08 6.44
C LEU A 278 3.86 2.33 5.22
N VAL A 279 2.74 1.62 5.38
CA VAL A 279 2.10 0.87 4.30
C VAL A 279 0.91 1.68 3.76
N VAL A 280 0.87 1.90 2.45
CA VAL A 280 -0.19 2.64 1.76
C VAL A 280 -0.75 1.74 0.66
N ARG A 281 -2.01 1.33 0.80
CA ARG A 281 -2.69 0.44 -0.15
C ARG A 281 -3.87 1.11 -0.81
N GLY A 282 -3.89 1.13 -2.13
CA GLY A 282 -5.07 1.43 -2.92
C GLY A 282 -5.95 0.19 -3.04
N ILE A 283 -7.26 0.34 -2.90
CA ILE A 283 -8.17 -0.81 -2.85
C ILE A 283 -8.60 -1.21 -4.25
N CYS A 284 -8.22 -2.41 -4.69
CA CYS A 284 -8.52 -2.92 -6.04
C CYS A 284 -9.49 -4.11 -6.07
N ASP A 285 -9.68 -4.81 -4.95
CA ASP A 285 -10.68 -5.87 -4.78
C ASP A 285 -11.18 -5.90 -3.32
N TYR A 286 -12.06 -6.84 -2.99
CA TYR A 286 -12.65 -6.98 -1.66
C TYR A 286 -12.15 -8.18 -0.88
N SER A 287 -10.95 -8.70 -1.16
CA SER A 287 -10.37 -9.85 -0.45
C SER A 287 -11.29 -11.07 -0.42
N ASP A 288 -12.06 -11.28 -1.48
CA ASP A 288 -12.96 -12.41 -1.65
C ASP A 288 -12.60 -13.21 -2.91
N SER A 289 -13.46 -14.16 -3.26
CA SER A 289 -13.29 -14.99 -4.44
C SER A 289 -13.35 -14.19 -5.75
N HIS A 290 -13.87 -12.96 -5.72
CA HIS A 290 -13.94 -12.08 -6.88
C HIS A 290 -12.71 -11.16 -6.95
N LYS A 291 -11.87 -11.41 -7.95
CA LYS A 291 -10.78 -10.48 -8.28
C LYS A 291 -11.21 -9.49 -9.35
N ASN A 292 -10.88 -8.21 -9.12
CA ASN A 292 -11.18 -7.13 -10.04
C ASN A 292 -9.87 -6.47 -10.52
N LYS A 293 -9.37 -6.96 -11.67
CA LYS A 293 -8.14 -6.41 -12.27
C LYS A 293 -8.32 -4.99 -12.83
N ARG A 294 -9.57 -4.59 -13.15
CA ARG A 294 -9.87 -3.29 -13.76
C ARG A 294 -9.48 -2.11 -12.85
N TRP A 295 -9.54 -2.30 -11.54
CA TRP A 295 -9.25 -1.25 -10.56
C TRP A 295 -7.78 -1.19 -10.12
N GLN A 296 -6.94 -2.15 -10.49
CA GLN A 296 -5.55 -2.22 -10.00
C GLN A 296 -4.75 -0.97 -10.37
N GLY A 297 -4.81 -0.52 -11.62
CA GLY A 297 -4.05 0.66 -12.06
C GLY A 297 -4.47 1.94 -11.34
N TYR A 298 -5.77 2.24 -11.27
CA TYR A 298 -6.26 3.41 -10.56
C TYR A 298 -6.01 3.35 -9.05
N ALA A 299 -6.21 2.19 -8.43
CA ALA A 299 -5.91 1.99 -7.01
C ALA A 299 -4.42 2.25 -6.71
N ALA A 300 -3.51 1.74 -7.55
CA ALA A 300 -2.08 2.01 -7.44
C ALA A 300 -1.76 3.51 -7.55
N MET A 301 -2.38 4.22 -8.50
CA MET A 301 -2.22 5.67 -8.66
C MET A 301 -2.66 6.44 -7.41
N MET A 302 -3.79 6.05 -6.79
CA MET A 302 -4.28 6.71 -5.58
C MET A 302 -3.36 6.47 -4.37
N ALA A 303 -2.78 5.28 -4.24
CA ALA A 303 -1.79 4.98 -3.21
C ALA A 303 -0.49 5.78 -3.39
N ALA A 304 0.00 5.87 -4.64
CA ALA A 304 1.17 6.65 -4.98
C ALA A 304 0.95 8.16 -4.78
N ALA A 305 -0.22 8.69 -5.18
CA ALA A 305 -0.60 10.08 -4.96
C ALA A 305 -0.66 10.43 -3.46
N TYR A 306 -1.26 9.55 -2.65
CA TYR A 306 -1.27 9.72 -1.19
C TYR A 306 0.16 9.75 -0.63
N THR A 307 1.01 8.84 -1.09
CA THR A 307 2.42 8.78 -0.69
C THR A 307 3.16 10.08 -0.99
N LYS A 308 3.00 10.63 -2.21
CA LYS A 308 3.56 11.94 -2.58
C LYS A 308 3.06 13.06 -1.66
N SER A 309 1.74 13.09 -1.39
CA SER A 309 1.15 14.07 -0.48
C SER A 309 1.69 13.97 0.94
N LEU A 310 1.93 12.76 1.45
CA LEU A 310 2.53 12.51 2.76
C LEU A 310 3.97 13.03 2.83
N LEU A 311 4.80 12.69 1.84
CA LEU A 311 6.19 13.13 1.78
C LEU A 311 6.30 14.66 1.75
N LYS A 312 5.40 15.36 1.05
CA LYS A 312 5.30 16.83 1.04
C LYS A 312 5.02 17.44 2.43
N ARG A 313 4.52 16.67 3.41
CA ARG A 313 4.31 17.12 4.80
C ARG A 313 5.52 16.92 5.71
N ILE A 314 6.55 16.21 5.25
CA ILE A 314 7.76 15.94 6.02
C ILE A 314 8.83 16.97 5.64
N ALA A 315 9.38 17.68 6.62
CA ALA A 315 10.55 18.52 6.38
C ALA A 315 11.79 17.62 6.25
N PRO A 316 12.73 17.89 5.32
CA PRO A 316 13.95 17.09 5.16
C PRO A 316 14.73 16.90 6.47
N THR A 317 14.84 17.95 7.28
CA THR A 317 15.50 17.92 8.60
C THR A 317 14.89 16.91 9.59
N ARG A 318 13.61 16.54 9.44
CA ARG A 318 12.99 15.48 10.26
C ARG A 318 13.41 14.09 9.80
N ILE A 319 13.60 13.88 8.50
CA ILE A 319 14.12 12.60 7.99
C ILE A 319 15.57 12.44 8.39
N GLU A 320 16.37 13.51 8.31
CA GLU A 320 17.78 13.50 8.74
C GLU A 320 17.98 13.14 10.22
N GLN A 321 16.98 13.41 11.07
CA GLN A 321 16.98 13.05 12.49
C GLN A 321 16.62 11.58 12.75
N GLU A 322 15.97 10.90 11.80
CA GLU A 322 15.70 9.48 11.90
C GLU A 322 17.00 8.69 11.73
N ARG A 323 17.13 7.55 12.42
CA ARG A 323 18.28 6.65 12.23
C ARG A 323 18.28 6.08 10.82
N LYS A 324 19.45 5.78 10.28
CA LYS A 324 19.53 5.08 9.00
C LYS A 324 18.97 3.67 9.18
N LEU A 325 18.18 3.20 8.22
CA LEU A 325 17.57 1.88 8.31
C LEU A 325 18.63 0.77 8.26
N SER A 326 19.75 0.97 7.57
CA SER A 326 20.91 0.06 7.55
C SER A 326 21.50 -0.19 8.95
N GLU A 327 21.43 0.78 9.85
CA GLU A 327 21.89 0.66 11.24
C GLU A 327 20.90 -0.15 12.10
N ILE A 328 19.61 -0.19 11.74
CA ILE A 328 18.58 -0.98 12.43
C ILE A 328 18.78 -2.47 12.13
N VAL A 329 19.17 -2.81 10.90
CA VAL A 329 19.40 -4.20 10.47
C VAL A 329 20.68 -4.79 11.08
N THR A 330 21.72 -3.96 11.26
CA THR A 330 23.04 -4.39 11.74
C THR A 330 23.20 -4.32 13.26
N GLY A 331 22.34 -3.59 13.97
CA GLY A 331 22.37 -3.40 15.43
C GLY A 331 21.53 -4.39 16.25
N GLY A 332 21.20 -5.55 15.69
CA GLY A 332 20.41 -6.62 16.35
C GLY A 332 21.27 -7.71 16.99
#